data_AF-A0A951L716-F1
#
_entry.id   AF-A0A951L716-F1
#
_cell.length_a   1.000
_cell.length_b   1.000
_cell.length_c   1.000
_cell.angle_alpha   90.00
_cell.angle_beta   90.00
_cell.angle_gamma   90.00
#
_symmetry.space_group_name_H-M   'P 1'
#
loop_
_entity.id
_entity.type
_entity.pdbx_description
1 polymer ?
#
loop_
_entity_poly.entity_id
_entity_poly.type
_entity_poly.pdbx_seq_one_letter_code
_entity_poly.pdbx_strand_id
1 'polypeptide(L)'
;MVGRWKIEDFKLGPDGGVGELFESRSIALENPDGLERLQENLRQRMAGIVRLGLSIDAVRLVDPEGKEVYRWTKWDHQNAQL
;
A
#
# COMPACT_ATOMS: atom_id res chain seq x y z
N MET A 1 6.82 -16.59 -1.07
CA MET A 1 6.94 -16.30 -2.52
C MET A 1 8.03 -15.26 -2.70
N VAL A 2 8.99 -15.55 -3.56
CA VAL A 2 10.15 -14.69 -3.89
C VAL A 2 9.95 -14.19 -5.31
N GLY A 3 10.16 -12.90 -5.55
CA GLY A 3 9.89 -12.30 -6.86
C GLY A 3 9.81 -10.79 -6.85
N ARG A 4 9.33 -10.23 -7.96
CA ARG A 4 9.17 -8.78 -8.14
C ARG A 4 7.76 -8.35 -7.78
N TRP A 5 7.65 -7.67 -6.65
CA TRP A 5 6.41 -7.13 -6.11
C TRP A 5 6.20 -5.70 -6.57
N LYS A 6 4.96 -5.23 -6.58
CA LYS A 6 4.64 -3.82 -6.82
C LYS A 6 4.02 -3.18 -5.59
N ILE A 7 4.46 -1.97 -5.28
CA ILE A 7 3.81 -1.09 -4.33
C ILE A 7 3.16 0.02 -5.14
N GLU A 8 1.88 0.26 -4.88
CA GLU A 8 1.09 1.22 -5.63
C GLU A 8 0.39 2.20 -4.71
N ASP A 9 0.49 3.48 -5.05
CA ASP A 9 -0.14 4.59 -4.36
C ASP A 9 -1.26 5.14 -5.22
N PHE A 10 -2.45 5.26 -4.66
CA PHE A 10 -3.60 5.67 -5.45
C PHE A 10 -4.61 6.45 -4.63
N LYS A 11 -5.38 7.26 -5.35
CA LYS A 11 -6.62 7.85 -4.88
C LYS A 11 -7.75 6.83 -5.01
N LEU A 12 -8.65 6.79 -4.04
CA LEU A 12 -9.83 5.94 -4.13
C LEU A 12 -10.89 6.60 -5.00
N GLY A 13 -11.57 5.78 -5.79
CA GLY A 13 -12.79 6.17 -6.50
C GLY A 13 -13.96 6.32 -5.53
N PRO A 14 -15.09 6.91 -5.99
CA PRO A 14 -16.29 7.07 -5.18
C PRO A 14 -16.92 5.75 -4.71
N ASP A 15 -16.59 4.64 -5.38
CA ASP A 15 -16.99 3.27 -5.05
C ASP A 15 -16.00 2.55 -4.12
N GLY A 16 -14.93 3.23 -3.69
CA GLY A 16 -13.83 2.61 -2.94
C GLY A 16 -12.87 1.78 -3.80
N GLY A 17 -13.04 1.79 -5.12
CA GLY A 17 -12.12 1.21 -6.09
C GLY A 17 -10.87 2.06 -6.30
N VAL A 18 -10.01 1.63 -7.22
CA VAL A 18 -8.87 2.45 -7.66
C VAL A 18 -9.40 3.56 -8.56
N GLY A 19 -9.25 4.82 -8.14
CA GLY A 19 -9.63 5.99 -8.93
C GLY A 19 -8.48 6.51 -9.79
N GLU A 20 -7.38 6.92 -9.15
CA GLU A 20 -6.20 7.48 -9.82
C GLU A 20 -4.93 6.85 -9.24
N LEU A 21 -4.10 6.25 -10.09
CA LEU A 21 -2.79 5.71 -9.70
C LEU A 21 -1.73 6.81 -9.78
N PHE A 22 -1.16 7.19 -8.64
CA PHE A 22 -0.11 8.21 -8.56
C PHE A 22 1.28 7.62 -8.81
N GLU A 23 1.58 6.49 -8.18
CA GLU A 23 2.88 5.85 -8.26
C GLU A 23 2.72 4.33 -8.29
N SER A 24 3.53 3.67 -9.11
CA SER A 24 3.74 2.23 -9.06
C SER A 24 5.24 1.97 -9.08
N ARG A 25 5.75 1.30 -8.04
CA ARG A 25 7.17 0.96 -7.91
C ARG A 25 7.36 -0.52 -7.67
N SER A 26 8.44 -1.07 -8.24
CA SER A 26 8.77 -2.49 -8.08
C SER A 26 9.83 -2.71 -7.00
N ILE A 27 9.63 -3.74 -6.17
CA ILE A 27 10.60 -4.19 -5.17
C ILE A 27 10.86 -5.69 -5.35
N ALA A 28 12.12 -6.10 -5.31
CA ALA A 28 12.49 -7.50 -5.27
C ALA A 28 12.45 -7.97 -3.80
N LEU A 29 11.71 -9.04 -3.52
CA LEU A 29 11.74 -9.70 -2.22
C LEU A 29 12.40 -11.07 -2.39
N GLU A 30 13.51 -11.27 -1.70
CA GLU A 30 14.35 -12.48 -1.77
C GLU A 30 13.96 -13.55 -0.75
N ASN A 31 13.15 -13.20 0.27
CA ASN A 31 12.65 -14.12 1.28
C ASN A 31 11.27 -13.68 1.84
N PRO A 32 10.54 -14.58 2.54
CA PRO A 32 9.23 -14.28 3.12
C PRO A 32 9.28 -13.23 4.24
N ASP A 33 10.31 -13.20 5.07
CA ASP A 33 10.45 -12.25 6.19
C ASP A 33 10.47 -10.79 5.70
N GLY A 34 10.96 -10.57 4.47
CA GLY A 34 10.90 -9.27 3.79
C GLY A 34 9.47 -8.77 3.56
N LEU A 35 8.47 -9.66 3.47
CA LEU A 35 7.07 -9.30 3.24
C LEU A 35 6.45 -8.65 4.48
N GLU A 36 6.63 -9.22 5.67
CA GLU A 36 6.08 -8.66 6.91
C GLU A 36 6.69 -7.29 7.19
N ARG A 37 8.01 -7.17 7.04
CA ARG A 37 8.71 -5.88 7.16
C ARG A 37 8.22 -4.87 6.13
N LEU A 38 7.93 -5.31 4.90
CA LEU A 38 7.39 -4.44 3.86
C LEU A 38 5.98 -3.94 4.24
N GLN A 39 5.11 -4.82 4.71
CA GLN A 39 3.76 -4.45 5.16
C GLN A 39 3.81 -3.40 6.28
N GLU A 40 4.67 -3.60 7.28
CA GLU A 40 4.86 -2.61 8.35
C GLU A 40 5.39 -1.27 7.81
N ASN A 41 6.35 -1.30 6.88
CA ASN A 41 6.83 -0.07 6.22
C ASN A 41 5.71 0.66 5.47
N LEU A 42 4.80 -0.07 4.80
CA LEU A 42 3.65 0.53 4.12
C LEU A 42 2.67 1.15 5.11
N ARG A 43 2.44 0.51 6.26
CA ARG A 43 1.63 1.06 7.34
C ARG A 43 2.20 2.37 7.88
N GLN A 44 3.51 2.40 8.18
CA GLN A 44 4.20 3.61 8.64
C GLN A 44 4.16 4.72 7.58
N ARG A 45 4.30 4.35 6.30
CA ARG A 45 4.17 5.30 5.20
C ARG A 45 2.78 5.91 5.12
N MET A 46 1.72 5.11 5.30
CA MET A 46 0.35 5.66 5.31
C MET A 46 0.15 6.65 6.48
N ALA A 47 0.72 6.36 7.65
CA ALA A 47 0.70 7.30 8.77
C ALA A 47 1.35 8.65 8.39
N GLY A 48 2.47 8.60 7.65
CA GLY A 48 3.11 9.80 7.08
C GLY A 48 2.23 10.54 6.06
N ILE A 49 1.59 9.81 5.14
CA ILE A 49 0.64 10.36 4.15
C ILE A 49 -0.51 11.10 4.83
N VAL A 50 -1.12 10.49 5.85
CA VAL A 50 -2.21 11.09 6.62
C VAL A 50 -1.74 12.34 7.36
N ARG A 51 -0.61 12.22 8.08
CA ARG A 51 -0.04 13.34 8.85
C ARG A 51 0.30 14.55 7.99
N LEU A 52 0.77 14.33 6.77
CA LEU A 52 1.16 15.39 5.83
C LEU A 52 -0.02 15.87 4.95
N GLY A 53 -1.21 15.28 5.07
CA GLY A 53 -2.38 15.66 4.28
C GLY A 53 -2.22 15.41 2.78
N LEU A 54 -1.46 14.38 2.37
CA LEU A 54 -1.23 14.09 0.95
C LEU A 54 -2.50 13.53 0.28
N SER A 55 -2.62 13.70 -1.05
CA SER A 55 -3.79 13.27 -1.84
C SER A 55 -3.89 11.76 -2.08
N ILE A 56 -2.93 10.96 -1.58
CA ILE A 56 -2.93 9.49 -1.68
C ILE A 56 -3.92 8.93 -0.66
N ASP A 57 -4.87 8.11 -1.08
CA ASP A 57 -5.88 7.53 -0.17
C ASP A 57 -5.57 6.10 0.26
N ALA A 58 -4.80 5.38 -0.55
CA ALA A 58 -4.44 4.01 -0.29
C ALA A 58 -3.04 3.69 -0.83
N VAL A 59 -2.38 2.77 -0.12
CA VAL A 59 -1.17 2.11 -0.58
C VAL A 59 -1.46 0.61 -0.60
N ARG A 60 -1.17 -0.06 -1.72
CA ARG A 60 -1.33 -1.52 -1.84
C ARG A 60 -0.05 -2.21 -2.23
N LEU A 61 0.00 -3.50 -1.91
CA LEU A 61 1.03 -4.42 -2.34
C LEU A 61 0.41 -5.45 -3.30
N VAL A 62 1.02 -5.56 -4.47
CA VAL A 62 0.65 -6.51 -5.52
C VAL A 62 1.78 -7.52 -5.66
N ASP A 63 1.42 -8.79 -5.64
CA ASP A 63 2.36 -9.90 -5.79
C ASP A 63 2.90 -10.03 -7.23
N PRO A 64 3.91 -10.87 -7.47
CA PRO A 64 4.48 -11.06 -8.80
C PRO A 64 3.48 -11.61 -9.84
N GLU A 65 2.38 -12.21 -9.41
CA GLU A 65 1.31 -12.72 -10.27
C GLU A 65 0.29 -11.62 -10.64
N GLY A 66 0.46 -10.42 -10.08
CA GLY A 66 -0.42 -9.27 -10.32
C GLY A 66 -1.63 -9.22 -9.39
N LYS A 67 -1.67 -10.05 -8.34
CA LYS A 67 -2.76 -10.07 -7.38
C LYS A 67 -2.48 -9.14 -6.21
N GLU A 68 -3.48 -8.36 -5.82
CA GLU A 68 -3.43 -7.58 -4.58
C GLU A 68 -3.51 -8.53 -3.38
N VAL A 69 -2.50 -8.45 -2.51
CA VAL A 69 -2.45 -9.29 -1.30
C VAL A 69 -2.40 -8.48 -0.01
N TYR A 70 -2.22 -7.16 -0.12
CA TYR A 70 -2.25 -6.25 1.03
C TYR A 70 -2.66 -4.85 0.59
N ARG A 71 -3.44 -4.16 1.42
CA ARG A 71 -3.87 -2.77 1.22
C ARG A 71 -3.96 -2.09 2.57
N TRP A 72 -3.53 -0.83 2.63
CA TRP A 72 -3.77 0.05 3.75
C TRP A 72 -4.31 1.38 3.24
N THR A 73 -5.42 1.83 3.81
CA THR A 73 -6.09 3.08 3.43
C THR A 73 -5.93 4.14 4.52
N LYS A 74 -6.18 5.40 4.17
CA LYS A 74 -6.34 6.48 5.16
C LYS A 74 -7.41 6.15 6.19
N TRP A 75 -8.51 5.54 5.74
CA TRP A 75 -9.61 5.12 6.62
C TRP A 75 -9.14 4.10 7.66
N ASP A 76 -8.38 3.07 7.25
CA ASP A 76 -7.82 2.07 8.16
C ASP A 76 -6.91 2.73 9.21
N HIS A 77 -6.11 3.72 8.81
CA HIS A 77 -5.27 4.47 9.74
C HIS A 77 -6.10 5.27 10.76
N GLN A 78 -7.15 5.96 10.30
CA GLN A 78 -8.03 6.76 11.17
C GLN A 78 -8.81 5.90 12.17
N ASN A 79 -9.23 4.70 11.77
CA ASN A 79 -10.01 3.80 12.63
C ASN A 79 -9.15 2.91 13.53
N ALA A 80 -7.88 2.69 13.20
CA ALA A 80 -6.94 1.96 14.06
C ALA A 80 -6.52 2.75 15.33
N GLN A 81 -6.94 4.01 15.46
CA GLN A 81 -6.67 4.88 16.61
C GLN A 81 -7.88 5.05 17.55
N LEU A 82 -9.03 4.45 17.22
CA LEU A 82 -10.26 4.42 18.02
C LEU A 82 -10.32 3.15 18.86
#